data_AF-A0A679KBM0-F1
#
_entry.id   AF-A0A679KBM0-F1
#
_cell.length_a   1.000
_cell.length_b   1.000
_cell.length_c   1.000
_cell.angle_alpha   90.00
_cell.angle_beta   90.00
_cell.angle_gamma   90.00
#
_symmetry.space_group_name_H-M   'P 1'
#
loop_
_entity.id
_entity.type
_entity.pdbx_description
1 polymer ?
#
loop_
_entity_poly.entity_id
_entity_poly.type
_entity_poly.pdbx_seq_one_letter_code
_entity_poly.pdbx_strand_id
1 'polypeptide(L)'
;MKVLGTNVAAPIVPFTTEDEYPTHVDEYGKGGLMALPSTVERDAIPDGRLKVGMFVSTVDDKKLWRLDGLDPVVWTLFAGVDGDFAPIDSPEFIGTPTAPTADPGSDTNQIATTAFVVSAINGIGYLHTQADPATVWTVNHNLGYKPAVELYTVGGMEFEAEVLHTSVNQLIVYLVVEIAGFVRCI
;
A
#
# COMPACT_ATOMS: atom_id res chain seq x y z
N MET A 1 -23.45 -15.06 -85.29
CA MET A 1 -23.20 -16.11 -84.27
C MET A 1 -22.73 -15.39 -83.01
N LYS A 2 -23.61 -15.18 -82.04
CA LYS A 2 -23.32 -14.39 -80.84
C LYS A 2 -22.81 -15.37 -79.77
N VAL A 3 -21.53 -15.30 -79.42
CA VAL A 3 -20.98 -16.13 -78.34
C VAL A 3 -21.60 -15.64 -77.04
N LEU A 4 -22.47 -16.45 -76.45
CA LEU A 4 -23.04 -16.20 -75.13
C LEU A 4 -21.90 -16.38 -74.11
N GLY A 5 -21.45 -15.28 -73.51
CA GLY A 5 -20.49 -15.33 -72.41
C GLY A 5 -21.17 -15.96 -71.19
N THR A 6 -20.63 -17.06 -70.70
CA THR A 6 -20.99 -17.57 -69.37
C THR A 6 -20.47 -16.57 -68.36
N ASN A 7 -21.37 -15.80 -67.74
CA ASN A 7 -21.04 -15.06 -66.53
C ASN A 7 -20.85 -16.09 -65.42
N VAL A 8 -19.61 -16.55 -65.22
CA VAL A 8 -19.26 -17.29 -64.01
C VAL A 8 -19.22 -16.26 -62.89
N ALA A 9 -20.39 -15.94 -62.36
CA ALA A 9 -20.47 -15.35 -61.03
C ALA A 9 -19.91 -16.42 -60.09
N ALA A 10 -18.63 -16.33 -59.76
CA ALA A 10 -18.14 -16.96 -58.55
C ALA A 10 -19.04 -16.39 -57.43
N PRO A 11 -19.72 -17.23 -56.64
CA PRO A 11 -20.38 -16.72 -55.46
C PRO A 11 -19.25 -16.11 -54.62
N ILE A 12 -19.32 -14.81 -54.35
CA ILE A 12 -18.65 -14.28 -53.16
C ILE A 12 -19.35 -15.04 -52.04
N VAL A 13 -18.66 -16.04 -51.50
CA VAL A 13 -19.11 -16.79 -50.34
C VAL A 13 -18.39 -16.15 -49.16
N PRO A 14 -19.04 -15.24 -48.41
CA PRO A 14 -18.61 -15.03 -47.04
C PRO A 14 -18.63 -16.40 -46.36
N PHE A 15 -17.66 -16.68 -45.48
CA PHE A 15 -17.53 -17.93 -44.71
C PHE A 15 -16.79 -19.11 -45.38
N THR A 16 -15.99 -18.89 -46.43
CA THR A 16 -14.87 -19.81 -46.71
C THR A 16 -13.60 -19.30 -46.03
N THR A 17 -12.61 -20.17 -45.85
CA THR A 17 -11.30 -19.84 -45.28
C THR A 17 -10.49 -18.82 -46.11
N GLU A 18 -11.04 -18.29 -47.20
CA GLU A 18 -10.43 -17.32 -48.12
C GLU A 18 -10.94 -15.86 -47.92
N ASP A 19 -11.69 -15.56 -46.85
CA ASP A 19 -12.16 -14.19 -46.55
C ASP A 19 -11.07 -13.35 -45.86
N GLU A 20 -10.45 -12.46 -46.64
CA GLU A 20 -9.51 -11.41 -46.23
C GLU A 20 -10.26 -10.08 -46.03
N TYR A 21 -10.27 -9.54 -44.79
CA TYR A 21 -10.50 -8.14 -44.33
C TYR A 21 -11.71 -7.88 -43.37
N PRO A 22 -11.55 -7.15 -42.24
CA PRO A 22 -10.34 -6.74 -41.53
C PRO A 22 -10.05 -7.65 -40.31
N THR A 23 -8.82 -8.09 -40.31
CA THR A 23 -8.10 -8.90 -39.32
C THR A 23 -7.42 -8.01 -38.27
N HIS A 24 -7.34 -8.44 -37.01
CA HIS A 24 -6.28 -8.03 -36.05
C HIS A 24 -5.62 -9.29 -35.43
N VAL A 25 -5.59 -10.36 -36.23
CA VAL A 25 -5.81 -11.75 -35.83
C VAL A 25 -4.86 -12.34 -34.78
N ASP A 26 -5.42 -13.06 -33.81
CA ASP A 26 -4.69 -13.89 -32.84
C ASP A 26 -4.31 -15.29 -33.38
N GLU A 27 -4.77 -15.81 -34.51
CA GLU A 27 -4.02 -15.61 -35.76
C GLU A 27 -4.84 -15.79 -37.03
N TYR A 28 -6.10 -16.26 -37.02
CA TYR A 28 -7.03 -16.07 -38.16
C TYR A 28 -8.51 -15.93 -37.75
N GLY A 29 -8.78 -15.19 -36.66
CA GLY A 29 -10.14 -14.84 -36.21
C GLY A 29 -10.66 -15.71 -35.07
N LYS A 30 -9.77 -16.21 -34.21
CA LYS A 30 -10.08 -16.89 -32.92
C LYS A 30 -9.12 -16.37 -31.87
N GLY A 31 -9.61 -16.05 -30.68
CA GLY A 31 -8.86 -15.21 -29.73
C GLY A 31 -8.79 -13.75 -30.19
N GLY A 32 -8.59 -12.84 -29.25
CA GLY A 32 -8.72 -11.39 -29.42
C GLY A 32 -9.54 -10.79 -28.29
N LEU A 33 -9.31 -9.50 -27.98
CA LEU A 33 -10.05 -8.80 -26.92
C LEU A 33 -11.49 -8.55 -27.38
N MET A 34 -12.45 -9.16 -26.71
CA MET A 34 -13.88 -8.93 -26.97
C MET A 34 -14.52 -8.15 -25.83
N ALA A 35 -15.38 -7.18 -26.17
CA ALA A 35 -16.24 -6.51 -25.20
C ALA A 35 -17.64 -7.11 -25.28
N LEU A 36 -18.08 -7.75 -24.19
CA LEU A 36 -19.40 -8.36 -24.06
C LEU A 36 -20.17 -7.71 -22.91
N PRO A 37 -21.49 -7.65 -22.96
CA PRO A 37 -22.29 -7.03 -21.92
C PRO A 37 -22.33 -7.84 -20.61
N SER A 38 -22.11 -9.16 -20.64
CA SER A 38 -22.16 -10.01 -19.43
C SER A 38 -21.30 -11.28 -19.46
N THR A 39 -21.07 -11.88 -18.29
CA THR A 39 -20.37 -13.19 -18.17
C THR A 39 -21.13 -14.34 -18.80
N VAL A 40 -22.47 -14.25 -18.86
CA VAL A 40 -23.31 -15.25 -19.54
C VAL A 40 -23.01 -15.25 -21.04
N GLU A 41 -22.81 -14.08 -21.64
CA GLU A 41 -22.47 -13.97 -23.06
C GLU A 41 -21.02 -14.37 -23.34
N ARG A 42 -20.11 -14.18 -22.36
CA ARG A 42 -18.75 -14.73 -22.41
C ARG A 42 -18.77 -16.26 -22.43
N ASP A 43 -19.55 -16.89 -21.54
CA ASP A 43 -19.63 -18.34 -21.46
C ASP A 43 -20.37 -18.97 -22.65
N ALA A 44 -21.16 -18.17 -23.37
CA ALA A 44 -21.86 -18.56 -24.60
C ALA A 44 -21.01 -18.40 -25.88
N ILE A 45 -19.73 -18.01 -25.79
CA ILE A 45 -18.85 -17.93 -26.97
C ILE A 45 -18.67 -19.35 -27.55
N PRO A 46 -18.94 -19.58 -28.85
CA PRO A 46 -18.81 -20.90 -29.46
C PRO A 46 -17.38 -21.46 -29.36
N ASP A 47 -17.22 -22.77 -29.16
CA ASP A 47 -15.92 -23.46 -29.07
C ASP A 47 -15.02 -23.17 -30.27
N GLY A 48 -15.61 -22.99 -31.45
CA GLY A 48 -14.92 -22.61 -32.67
C GLY A 48 -14.28 -21.22 -32.63
N ARG A 49 -14.54 -20.39 -31.62
CA ARG A 49 -14.03 -19.01 -31.48
C ARG A 49 -13.14 -18.82 -30.26
N LEU A 50 -13.16 -19.78 -29.33
CA LEU A 50 -12.33 -19.79 -28.14
C LEU A 50 -10.88 -20.14 -28.49
N LYS A 51 -9.94 -19.42 -27.87
CA LYS A 51 -8.49 -19.70 -27.94
C LYS A 51 -7.91 -19.46 -26.56
N VAL A 52 -7.10 -20.39 -26.04
CA VAL A 52 -6.37 -20.16 -24.79
C VAL A 52 -5.52 -18.89 -24.92
N GLY A 53 -5.63 -18.00 -23.93
CA GLY A 53 -5.05 -16.66 -23.94
C GLY A 53 -6.01 -15.54 -24.38
N MET A 54 -7.22 -15.88 -24.82
CA MET A 54 -8.24 -14.91 -25.22
C MET A 54 -8.67 -14.01 -24.04
N PHE A 55 -8.84 -12.71 -24.32
CA PHE A 55 -9.34 -11.72 -23.37
C PHE A 55 -10.80 -11.34 -23.63
N VAL A 56 -11.62 -11.24 -22.58
CA VAL A 56 -13.00 -10.74 -22.66
C VAL A 56 -13.26 -9.72 -21.57
N SER A 57 -13.63 -8.49 -21.94
CA SER A 57 -14.13 -7.49 -20.99
C SER A 57 -15.64 -7.56 -20.88
N THR A 58 -16.17 -7.62 -19.67
CA THR A 58 -17.60 -7.66 -19.40
C THR A 58 -18.10 -6.32 -18.84
N VAL A 59 -19.21 -5.79 -19.38
CA VAL A 59 -19.71 -4.43 -19.05
C VAL A 59 -20.44 -4.40 -17.71
N ASP A 60 -21.13 -5.48 -17.35
CA ASP A 60 -21.91 -5.61 -16.12
C ASP A 60 -21.02 -5.66 -14.86
N ASP A 61 -19.98 -6.48 -14.88
CA ASP A 61 -19.06 -6.69 -13.76
C ASP A 61 -17.80 -5.82 -13.85
N LYS A 62 -17.59 -5.14 -14.98
CA LYS A 62 -16.41 -4.30 -15.29
C LYS A 62 -15.09 -5.03 -15.16
N LYS A 63 -15.07 -6.33 -15.45
CA LYS A 63 -13.89 -7.19 -15.32
C LYS A 63 -13.30 -7.54 -16.68
N LEU A 64 -11.99 -7.78 -16.69
CA LEU A 64 -11.26 -8.35 -17.82
C LEU A 64 -10.94 -9.81 -17.50
N TRP A 65 -11.43 -10.73 -18.32
CA TRP A 65 -11.26 -12.17 -18.15
C TRP A 65 -10.25 -12.71 -19.16
N ARG A 66 -9.46 -13.70 -18.76
CA ARG A 66 -8.55 -14.47 -19.62
C ARG A 66 -9.01 -15.92 -19.69
N LEU A 67 -9.00 -16.51 -20.88
CA LEU A 67 -9.27 -17.93 -21.05
C LEU A 67 -7.98 -18.74 -20.85
N ASP A 68 -7.92 -19.60 -19.84
CA ASP A 68 -6.72 -20.38 -19.51
C ASP A 68 -6.78 -21.84 -19.96
N GLY A 69 -7.98 -22.37 -20.22
CA GLY A 69 -8.17 -23.75 -20.68
C GLY A 69 -9.39 -23.90 -21.56
N LEU A 70 -9.38 -24.92 -22.43
CA LEU A 70 -10.50 -25.31 -23.31
C LEU A 70 -11.14 -26.64 -22.90
N ASP A 71 -10.40 -27.52 -22.23
CA ASP A 71 -10.87 -28.83 -21.76
C ASP A 71 -10.51 -29.04 -20.27
N PRO A 72 -11.29 -28.51 -19.31
CA PRO A 72 -12.52 -27.74 -19.49
C PRO A 72 -12.26 -26.26 -19.85
N VAL A 73 -13.30 -25.58 -20.30
CA VAL A 73 -13.30 -24.12 -20.50
C VAL A 73 -13.11 -23.44 -19.14
N VAL A 74 -11.96 -22.79 -18.94
CA VAL A 74 -11.62 -22.11 -17.67
C VAL A 74 -11.34 -20.64 -17.95
N TRP A 75 -12.21 -19.78 -17.40
CA TRP A 75 -12.01 -18.33 -17.39
C TRP A 75 -11.43 -17.89 -16.05
N THR A 76 -10.31 -17.18 -16.08
CA THR A 76 -9.73 -16.53 -14.92
C THR A 76 -9.88 -15.02 -15.04
N LEU A 77 -10.05 -14.35 -13.91
CA LEU A 77 -10.00 -12.89 -13.90
C LEU A 77 -8.57 -12.49 -14.26
N PHE A 78 -8.38 -11.71 -15.33
CA PHE A 78 -7.12 -11.04 -15.60
C PHE A 78 -7.01 -9.88 -14.60
N ALA A 79 -6.67 -10.24 -13.37
CA ALA A 79 -6.41 -9.29 -12.32
C ALA A 79 -5.07 -8.60 -12.61
N GLY A 80 -5.15 -7.43 -13.26
CA GLY A 80 -4.26 -6.32 -12.97
C GLY A 80 -4.83 -5.44 -11.84
N VAL A 81 -5.67 -5.97 -10.96
CA VAL A 81 -6.48 -5.15 -10.03
C VAL A 81 -6.54 -5.67 -8.59
N ASP A 82 -5.50 -6.39 -8.16
CA ASP A 82 -5.14 -6.52 -6.74
C ASP A 82 -3.70 -6.00 -6.48
N GLY A 83 -3.16 -5.08 -7.32
CA GLY A 83 -1.79 -4.57 -7.10
C GLY A 83 -1.22 -3.48 -8.03
N ASP A 84 -1.79 -3.20 -9.20
CA ASP A 84 -1.23 -2.20 -10.16
C ASP A 84 -2.08 -0.94 -10.38
N PHE A 85 -3.16 -0.78 -9.61
CA PHE A 85 -3.50 0.58 -9.16
C PHE A 85 -2.52 0.96 -8.05
N ALA A 86 -2.28 2.26 -7.84
CA ALA A 86 -1.59 2.73 -6.63
C ALA A 86 -2.08 1.89 -5.44
N PRO A 87 -1.19 1.29 -4.63
CA PRO A 87 -1.56 0.34 -3.58
C PRO A 87 -2.81 0.85 -2.87
N ILE A 88 -3.80 0.00 -2.60
CA ILE A 88 -4.98 0.42 -1.85
C ILE A 88 -4.60 0.93 -0.44
N ASP A 89 -3.39 0.59 0.00
CA ASP A 89 -2.66 1.15 1.16
C ASP A 89 -1.71 2.30 0.76
N SER A 90 -2.06 3.09 -0.26
CA SER A 90 -1.40 4.37 -0.52
C SER A 90 -1.88 5.34 0.56
N PRO A 91 -0.98 6.00 1.31
CA PRO A 91 -1.39 6.92 2.36
C PRO A 91 -2.38 7.95 1.80
N GLU A 92 -3.54 8.08 2.44
CA GLU A 92 -4.58 9.00 2.01
C GLU A 92 -4.06 10.44 2.08
N PHE A 93 -3.59 10.98 0.96
CA PHE A 93 -3.24 12.40 0.83
C PHE A 93 -4.46 13.29 0.56
N ILE A 94 -5.66 12.76 0.75
CA ILE A 94 -6.93 13.46 0.57
C ILE A 94 -7.48 13.90 1.93
N GLY A 95 -8.05 15.11 2.00
CA GLY A 95 -8.51 15.67 3.27
C GLY A 95 -7.34 16.10 4.15
N THR A 96 -7.22 15.51 5.35
CA THR A 96 -6.08 15.74 6.26
C THR A 96 -5.20 14.49 6.27
N PRO A 97 -4.08 14.48 5.53
CA PRO A 97 -3.20 13.33 5.47
C PRO A 97 -2.68 12.99 6.88
N THR A 98 -2.75 11.71 7.24
CA THR A 98 -2.19 11.21 8.51
C THR A 98 -0.95 10.38 8.23
N ALA A 99 0.02 10.46 9.14
CA ALA A 99 1.22 9.64 9.12
C ALA A 99 1.53 9.19 10.56
N PRO A 100 2.26 8.09 10.76
CA PRO A 100 2.73 7.71 12.09
C PRO A 100 3.62 8.81 12.70
N THR A 101 3.38 9.15 13.97
CA THR A 101 4.24 10.07 14.72
C THR A 101 5.55 9.36 15.06
N ALA A 102 6.66 9.94 14.62
CA ALA A 102 8.00 9.43 14.93
C ALA A 102 8.34 9.62 16.42
N ASP A 103 9.23 8.77 16.94
CA ASP A 103 9.77 8.93 18.28
C ASP A 103 10.62 10.21 18.38
N PRO A 104 10.75 10.83 19.57
CA PRO A 104 11.68 11.94 19.79
C PRO A 104 13.11 11.60 19.35
N GLY A 105 13.83 12.58 18.80
CA GLY A 105 15.21 12.38 18.33
C GLY A 105 15.36 11.58 17.03
N SER A 106 14.27 11.24 16.34
CA SER A 106 14.32 10.55 15.05
C SER A 106 14.99 11.42 13.96
N ASP A 107 16.10 10.94 13.40
CA ASP A 107 16.83 11.52 12.26
C ASP A 107 16.80 10.54 11.08
N THR A 108 15.64 10.41 10.45
CA THR A 108 15.40 9.50 9.33
C THR A 108 14.62 10.21 8.23
N ASN A 109 14.43 9.54 7.09
CA ASN A 109 13.63 10.07 5.97
C ASN A 109 12.11 9.96 6.17
N GLN A 110 11.62 9.67 7.38
CA GLN A 110 10.18 9.59 7.69
C GLN A 110 9.52 10.98 7.62
N ILE A 111 8.26 11.04 7.18
CA ILE A 111 7.46 12.26 7.18
C ILE A 111 7.23 12.73 8.63
N ALA A 112 7.58 13.98 8.93
CA ALA A 112 7.31 14.59 10.23
C ALA A 112 5.83 14.95 10.40
N THR A 113 5.19 14.45 11.45
CA THR A 113 3.81 14.83 11.81
C THR A 113 3.78 16.15 12.59
N THR A 114 2.63 16.82 12.60
CA THR A 114 2.45 18.02 13.44
C THR A 114 2.64 17.72 14.93
N ALA A 115 2.25 16.53 15.39
CA ALA A 115 2.50 16.07 16.75
C ALA A 115 4.02 15.95 17.05
N PHE A 116 4.81 15.39 16.13
CA PHE A 116 6.26 15.34 16.25
C PHE A 116 6.88 16.73 16.32
N VAL A 117 6.48 17.64 15.41
CA VAL A 117 7.01 19.01 15.38
C VAL A 117 6.64 19.80 16.63
N VAL A 118 5.41 19.68 17.11
CA VAL A 118 4.95 20.30 18.37
C VAL A 118 5.74 19.75 19.56
N SER A 119 5.98 18.43 19.60
CA SER A 119 6.83 17.81 20.64
C SER A 119 8.26 18.34 20.59
N ALA A 120 8.85 18.43 19.40
CA ALA A 120 10.21 18.91 19.20
C ALA A 120 10.37 20.40 19.59
N ILE A 121 9.39 21.24 19.27
CA ILE A 121 9.41 22.68 19.58
C ILE A 121 9.12 22.94 21.07
N ASN A 122 8.13 22.27 21.65
CA ASN A 122 7.72 22.51 23.04
C ASN A 122 8.64 21.87 24.09
N GLY A 123 9.55 21.00 23.65
CA GLY A 123 10.55 20.46 24.53
C GLY A 123 11.45 19.50 23.79
N ILE A 124 12.68 19.95 23.51
CA ILE A 124 13.84 19.04 23.41
C ILE A 124 14.17 18.46 24.79
N GLY A 125 13.18 18.35 25.67
CA GLY A 125 13.33 17.93 27.05
C GLY A 125 12.27 16.91 27.42
N TYR A 126 12.70 15.86 28.13
CA TYR A 126 11.89 14.74 28.53
C TYR A 126 11.49 14.89 30.00
N LEU A 127 10.19 14.77 30.30
CA LEU A 127 9.70 14.72 31.67
C LEU A 127 9.45 13.26 32.06
N HIS A 128 10.22 12.76 33.02
CA HIS A 128 9.98 11.47 33.64
C HIS A 128 9.19 11.66 34.94
N THR A 129 8.12 10.91 35.15
CA THR A 129 7.41 10.91 36.43
C THR A 129 7.59 9.57 37.13
N GLN A 130 8.19 9.60 38.31
CA GLN A 130 8.33 8.47 39.20
C GLN A 130 7.23 8.55 40.27
N ALA A 131 6.12 7.85 40.05
CA ALA A 131 4.96 7.88 40.94
C ALA A 131 5.21 7.16 42.28
N ASP A 132 5.88 6.01 42.23
CA ASP A 132 6.19 5.21 43.41
C ASP A 132 7.60 5.54 43.93
N PRO A 133 7.77 5.76 45.25
CA PRO A 133 9.08 6.05 45.83
C PRO A 133 10.11 4.95 45.52
N ALA A 134 11.26 5.34 44.99
CA ALA A 134 12.33 4.42 44.64
C ALA A 134 13.70 5.06 44.88
N THR A 135 14.71 4.23 45.15
CA THR A 135 16.13 4.65 45.26
C THR A 135 16.85 4.68 43.91
N VAL A 136 16.29 4.07 42.88
CA VAL A 136 16.86 4.04 41.52
C VAL A 136 15.77 4.34 40.51
N TRP A 137 15.94 5.40 39.74
CA TRP A 137 14.99 5.77 38.67
C TRP A 137 15.65 5.51 37.31
N THR A 138 14.99 4.70 36.47
CA THR A 138 15.45 4.45 35.09
C THR A 138 14.68 5.34 34.14
N VAL A 139 15.38 6.30 33.53
CA VAL A 139 14.79 7.36 32.70
C VAL A 139 15.16 7.10 31.24
N ASN A 140 14.20 6.60 30.47
CA ASN A 140 14.33 6.40 29.02
C ASN A 140 13.85 7.65 28.28
N HIS A 141 14.75 8.59 28.05
CA HIS A 141 14.40 9.91 27.51
C HIS A 141 14.43 9.98 25.97
N ASN A 142 15.13 9.07 25.29
CA ASN A 142 15.19 9.00 23.82
C ASN A 142 15.53 10.34 23.12
N LEU A 143 16.34 11.19 23.76
CA LEU A 143 16.64 12.53 23.22
C LEU A 143 17.76 12.53 22.18
N GLY A 144 18.53 11.44 22.06
CA GLY A 144 19.65 11.34 21.11
C GLY A 144 20.93 12.08 21.56
N TYR A 145 20.94 12.69 22.74
CA TYR A 145 22.09 13.35 23.35
C TYR A 145 22.05 13.21 24.87
N LYS A 146 23.12 13.57 25.59
CA LYS A 146 23.15 13.55 27.07
C LYS A 146 22.59 14.88 27.61
N PRO A 147 21.36 14.92 28.16
CA PRO A 147 20.72 16.16 28.62
C PRO A 147 21.23 16.60 30.00
N ALA A 148 20.99 17.87 30.34
CA ALA A 148 21.01 18.34 31.71
C ALA A 148 19.80 17.77 32.47
N VAL A 149 19.96 17.52 33.77
CA VAL A 149 18.97 16.84 34.59
C VAL A 149 18.61 17.70 35.79
N GLU A 150 17.33 18.05 35.90
CA GLU A 150 16.73 18.72 37.05
C GLU A 150 15.77 17.75 37.75
N LEU A 151 15.86 17.65 39.07
CA LEU A 151 15.15 16.65 39.88
C LEU A 151 14.21 17.33 40.87
N TYR A 152 12.94 16.92 40.88
CA TYR A 152 11.91 17.50 41.74
C TYR A 152 11.16 16.41 42.50
N THR A 153 10.86 16.66 43.77
CA THR A 153 9.93 15.83 44.56
C THR A 153 8.49 15.98 44.04
N VAL A 154 7.56 15.11 44.47
CA VAL A 154 6.11 15.29 44.18
C VAL A 154 5.60 16.67 44.60
N GLY A 155 6.20 17.27 45.64
CA GLY A 155 5.87 18.62 46.12
C GLY A 155 6.53 19.76 45.33
N GLY A 156 7.26 19.47 44.25
CA GLY A 156 7.93 20.48 43.42
C GLY A 156 9.20 21.07 44.03
N MET A 157 9.75 20.47 45.10
CA MET A 157 11.04 20.89 45.65
C MET A 157 12.18 20.20 44.92
N GLU A 158 13.18 20.97 44.51
CA GLU A 158 14.41 20.46 43.89
C GLU A 158 15.25 19.65 44.89
N PHE A 159 15.89 18.59 44.41
CA PHE A 159 16.84 17.80 45.20
C PHE A 159 18.03 17.36 44.34
N GLU A 160 19.15 17.08 45.00
CA GLU A 160 20.34 16.55 44.34
C GLU A 160 20.39 15.03 44.43
N ALA A 161 20.81 14.39 43.35
CA ALA A 161 21.06 12.95 43.31
C ALA A 161 22.22 12.65 42.34
N GLU A 162 22.75 11.45 42.43
CA GLU A 162 23.76 11.01 41.47
C GLU A 162 23.07 10.60 40.16
N VAL A 163 23.50 11.20 39.05
CA VAL A 163 22.95 10.94 37.73
C VAL A 163 24.01 10.30 36.85
N LEU A 164 23.69 9.13 36.29
CA LEU A 164 24.54 8.41 35.35
C LEU A 164 23.84 8.26 34.01
N HIS A 165 24.38 8.88 32.96
CA HIS A 165 23.91 8.64 31.58
C HIS A 165 24.46 7.29 31.06
N THR A 166 23.60 6.28 30.98
CA THR A 166 23.95 4.94 30.46
C THR A 166 24.04 4.92 28.93
N SER A 167 23.31 5.80 28.25
CA SER A 167 23.40 6.00 26.79
C SER A 167 23.01 7.43 26.41
N VAL A 168 22.93 7.71 25.10
CA VAL A 168 22.36 8.98 24.59
C VAL A 168 20.83 9.06 24.71
N ASN A 169 20.18 7.97 25.12
CA ASN A 169 18.72 7.85 25.20
C ASN A 169 18.23 7.41 26.58
N GLN A 170 19.16 7.15 27.51
CA GLN A 170 18.83 6.64 28.83
C GLN A 170 19.81 7.18 29.88
N LEU A 171 19.25 7.49 31.05
CA LEU A 171 19.98 7.80 32.26
C LEU A 171 19.38 7.09 33.47
N ILE A 172 20.19 6.92 34.51
CA ILE A 172 19.80 6.35 35.79
C ILE A 172 20.09 7.38 36.87
N VAL A 173 19.11 7.59 37.76
CA VAL A 173 19.25 8.44 38.94
C VAL A 173 19.37 7.55 40.17
N TYR A 174 20.40 7.75 40.98
CA TYR A 174 20.64 7.04 42.23
C TYR A 174 20.38 7.96 43.42
N LEU A 175 19.47 7.54 44.28
CA LEU A 175 19.05 8.24 45.48
C LEU A 175 19.42 7.44 46.73
N VAL A 176 19.81 8.14 47.79
CA VAL A 176 20.11 7.57 49.11
C VAL A 176 18.86 7.21 49.92
N VAL A 177 17.68 7.67 49.50
CA VAL A 177 16.38 7.37 50.11
C VAL A 177 15.34 7.22 49.01
N GLU A 178 14.28 6.44 49.28
CA GLU A 178 13.16 6.27 48.36
C GLU A 178 12.37 7.57 48.25
N ILE A 179 12.39 8.17 47.05
CA ILE A 179 11.65 9.40 46.74
C ILE A 179 10.76 9.13 45.54
N ALA A 180 9.58 9.73 45.54
CA ALA A 180 8.72 9.88 44.36
C ALA A 180 8.80 11.34 43.87
N GLY A 181 8.64 11.55 42.57
CA GLY A 181 8.76 12.87 41.98
C GLY A 181 8.86 12.84 40.47
N PHE A 182 9.52 13.84 39.90
CA PHE A 182 9.72 13.93 38.47
C PHE A 182 11.12 14.45 38.12
N VAL A 183 11.61 14.01 36.97
CA VAL A 183 12.88 14.42 36.39
C VAL A 183 12.59 15.22 35.13
N ARG A 184 13.16 16.40 35.03
CA ARG A 184 13.20 17.16 33.78
C ARG A 184 14.57 16.99 33.14
N CYS A 185 14.59 16.39 31.96
CA CYS A 185 15.76 16.35 31.09
C CYS A 185 15.63 17.51 30.12
N ILE A 186 16.61 18.42 30.02
CA ILE A 186 16.63 19.56 29.08
C ILE A 186 17.99 19.78 28.45
#